data_AF-A0A1V1NT43-F1
#
_entry.id   AF-A0A1V1NT43-F1
#
_cell.length_a   1.000
_cell.length_b   1.000
_cell.length_c   1.000
_cell.angle_alpha   90.00
_cell.angle_beta   90.00
_cell.angle_gamma   90.00
#
_symmetry.space_group_name_H-M   'P 1'
#
loop_
_entity.id
_entity.type
_entity.pdbx_description
1 polymer ?
#
loop_
_entity_poly.entity_id
_entity_poly.type
_entity_poly.pdbx_seq_one_letter_code
_entity_poly.pdbx_strand_id
1 'polypeptide(L)'
;MNNKLSHIFESQGKKIAVNSHAPVNLKNNDNIFWICTGKIDIFAVDPNMKRNHIARLESEEFFLGLHIDQSEIGLQAIGIVDTQIIQMTQKHFLDALQRGKKYHKTLQMRLMYGFKN
;
A
#
# COMPACT_ATOMS: atom_id res chain seq x y z
N MET A 1 3.95 -11.32 18.84
CA MET A 1 2.62 -11.96 18.62
C MET A 1 2.45 -12.12 17.12
N ASN A 2 2.57 -13.33 16.58
CA ASN A 2 2.26 -13.59 15.17
C ASN A 2 0.74 -13.47 15.00
N ASN A 3 0.30 -12.29 14.56
CA ASN A 3 -1.10 -11.94 14.44
C ASN A 3 -1.76 -12.88 13.40
N LYS A 4 -2.72 -13.71 13.81
CA LYS A 4 -3.53 -14.54 12.89
C LYS A 4 -4.17 -13.73 11.75
N LEU A 5 -4.29 -12.41 11.92
CA LEU A 5 -4.70 -11.45 10.90
C LEU A 5 -3.72 -11.39 9.71
N SER A 6 -2.41 -11.41 9.95
CA SER A 6 -1.38 -11.32 8.89
C SER A 6 -1.51 -12.48 7.92
N HIS A 7 -1.66 -13.70 8.43
CA HIS A 7 -1.84 -14.91 7.62
C HIS A 7 -3.11 -14.86 6.74
N ILE A 8 -4.18 -14.21 7.19
CA ILE A 8 -5.40 -14.05 6.39
C ILE A 8 -5.11 -13.14 5.19
N PHE A 9 -4.55 -11.95 5.41
CA PHE A 9 -4.26 -11.01 4.32
C PHE A 9 -3.13 -11.49 3.39
N GLU A 10 -2.11 -12.15 3.94
CA GLU A 10 -1.04 -12.77 3.15
C GLU A 10 -1.56 -13.81 2.15
N SER A 11 -2.63 -14.53 2.50
CA SER A 11 -3.24 -15.52 1.61
C SER A 11 -4.06 -14.94 0.46
N GLN A 12 -4.38 -13.65 0.50
CA GLN A 12 -5.34 -12.99 -0.40
C GLN A 12 -4.68 -12.05 -1.42
N GLY A 13 -3.36 -11.83 -1.32
CA GLY A 13 -2.65 -10.88 -2.16
C GLY A 13 -1.30 -11.38 -2.66
N LYS A 14 -0.71 -10.59 -3.55
CA LYS A 14 0.62 -10.82 -4.10
C LYS A 14 1.65 -10.06 -3.26
N LYS A 15 2.64 -10.77 -2.73
CA LYS A 15 3.81 -10.17 -2.05
C LYS A 15 4.71 -9.47 -3.06
N ILE A 16 5.17 -8.28 -2.70
CA ILE A 16 6.08 -7.45 -3.47
C ILE A 16 7.17 -6.95 -2.52
N ALA A 17 8.42 -7.23 -2.85
CA ALA A 17 9.55 -6.63 -2.18
C ALA A 17 9.71 -5.18 -2.65
N VAL A 18 9.83 -4.24 -1.70
CA VAL A 18 10.05 -2.82 -2.01
C VAL A 18 11.37 -2.43 -1.36
N ASN A 19 12.41 -2.26 -2.17
CA ASN A 19 13.75 -1.95 -1.68
C ASN A 19 14.12 -0.51 -2.04
N SER A 20 15.07 0.07 -1.31
CA SER A 20 15.54 1.44 -1.52
C SER A 20 16.10 1.67 -2.93
N HIS A 21 16.65 0.62 -3.55
CA HIS A 21 17.27 0.67 -4.87
C HIS A 21 16.31 0.34 -6.02
N ALA A 22 15.09 -0.12 -5.72
CA ALA A 22 14.12 -0.55 -6.72
C ALA A 22 12.72 0.00 -6.37
N PRO A 23 12.43 1.27 -6.73
CA PRO A 23 11.11 1.85 -6.57
C PRO A 23 10.04 1.00 -7.27
N VAL A 24 8.93 0.76 -6.59
CA VAL A 24 7.80 0.03 -7.14
C VAL A 24 6.77 1.03 -7.64
N ASN A 25 6.47 0.96 -8.94
CA ASN A 25 5.37 1.73 -9.52
C ASN A 25 4.03 1.13 -9.06
N LEU A 26 3.33 1.85 -8.22
CA LEU A 26 1.96 1.56 -7.83
C LEU A 26 1.07 2.16 -8.92
N LYS A 27 0.87 1.39 -10.01
CA LYS A 27 0.00 1.80 -11.11
C LYS A 27 -1.34 2.29 -10.57
N ASN A 28 -1.91 3.32 -11.20
CA ASN A 28 -3.24 3.82 -10.88
C ASN A 28 -4.25 2.67 -11.06
N ASN A 29 -4.62 2.03 -9.97
CA ASN A 29 -5.48 0.86 -9.96
C ASN A 29 -6.21 0.78 -8.63
N ASP A 30 -7.37 0.14 -8.63
CA ASP A 30 -8.21 0.02 -7.45
C ASP A 30 -7.68 -0.98 -6.42
N ASN A 31 -6.39 -1.33 -6.43
CA ASN A 31 -5.84 -2.27 -5.47
C ASN A 31 -5.60 -1.63 -4.12
N ILE A 32 -5.73 -2.47 -3.10
CA ILE A 32 -5.37 -2.18 -1.72
C ILE A 32 -3.98 -2.76 -1.47
N PHE A 33 -3.15 -1.97 -0.81
CA PHE A 33 -1.80 -2.34 -0.44
C PHE A 33 -1.69 -2.39 1.08
N TRP A 34 -0.95 -3.37 1.57
CA TRP A 34 -0.70 -3.56 2.99
C TRP A 34 0.80 -3.69 3.25
N ILE A 35 1.33 -2.97 4.24
CA ILE A 35 2.73 -3.07 4.64
C ILE A 35 2.89 -4.27 5.56
N CYS A 36 3.41 -5.37 5.01
CA CYS A 36 3.61 -6.60 5.77
C CYS A 36 4.79 -6.46 6.73
N THR A 37 5.88 -5.84 6.27
CA THR A 37 7.11 -5.62 7.05
C THR A 37 7.79 -4.32 6.62
N GLY A 38 8.58 -3.74 7.53
CA GLY A 38 9.39 -2.56 7.24
C GLY A 38 8.58 -1.28 7.16
N LYS A 39 9.10 -0.33 6.36
CA LYS A 39 8.49 0.99 6.10
C LYS A 39 8.63 1.36 4.63
N ILE A 40 7.67 2.11 4.10
CA ILE A 40 7.74 2.69 2.77
C ILE A 40 7.51 4.19 2.80
N ASP A 41 8.17 4.89 1.89
CA ASP A 41 7.80 6.24 1.48
C ASP A 41 7.01 6.17 0.17
N ILE A 42 5.87 6.86 0.15
CA ILE A 42 5.01 7.00 -1.02
C ILE A 42 5.27 8.35 -1.67
N PHE A 43 5.43 8.33 -2.99
CA PHE A 43 5.65 9.51 -3.82
C PHE A 43 4.59 9.60 -4.92
N ALA A 44 4.10 10.81 -5.15
CA ALA A 44 3.45 11.21 -6.39
C ALA A 44 4.53 11.46 -7.45
N VAL A 45 4.34 10.97 -8.67
CA VAL A 45 5.28 11.18 -9.78
C VAL A 45 4.62 12.00 -10.87
N ASP A 46 5.18 13.18 -11.13
CA ASP A 46 4.69 14.08 -12.17
C ASP A 46 5.16 13.67 -13.59
N PRO A 47 4.65 14.32 -14.66
CA PRO A 47 5.03 14.03 -16.05
C PRO A 47 6.51 14.27 -16.36
N ASN A 48 7.20 15.05 -15.52
CA ASN A 48 8.62 15.34 -15.63
C ASN A 48 9.48 14.38 -14.79
N MET A 49 8.90 13.29 -14.30
CA MET A 49 9.54 12.28 -13.45
C MET A 49 10.00 12.82 -12.08
N LYS A 50 9.49 13.98 -11.66
CA LYS A 50 9.75 14.52 -10.32
C LYS A 50 8.90 13.79 -9.30
N ARG A 51 9.53 13.43 -8.18
CA ARG A 51 8.87 12.78 -7.04
C ARG A 51 8.49 13.80 -5.99
N ASN A 52 7.21 13.84 -5.63
CA ASN A 52 6.70 14.61 -4.51
C ASN A 52 6.31 13.63 -3.38
N HIS A 53 6.96 13.75 -2.22
CA HIS A 53 6.66 12.89 -1.08
C HIS A 53 5.24 13.14 -0.57
N ILE A 54 4.48 12.06 -0.37
CA ILE A 54 3.09 12.15 0.13
C ILE A 54 3.02 11.69 1.58
N ALA A 55 3.56 10.50 1.86
CA ALA A 55 3.51 9.94 3.21
C ALA A 55 4.59 8.88 3.42
N ARG A 56 4.91 8.67 4.70
CA ARG A 56 5.59 7.47 5.17
C ARG A 56 4.59 6.54 5.84
N LEU A 57 4.65 5.27 5.47
CA LEU A 57 3.82 4.19 6.01
C LEU A 57 4.69 3.13 6.67
N GLU A 58 4.19 2.56 7.76
CA GLU A 58 4.84 1.55 8.57
C GLU A 58 4.12 0.21 8.49
N SER A 59 4.73 -0.83 9.06
CA SER A 59 4.16 -2.17 9.13
C SER A 59 2.76 -2.15 9.74
N GLU A 60 1.91 -3.04 9.24
CA GLU A 60 0.49 -3.17 9.59
C GLU A 60 -0.45 -2.09 9.00
N GLU A 61 0.08 -1.04 8.36
CA GLU A 61 -0.75 -0.02 7.71
C GLU A 61 -1.27 -0.48 6.34
N PHE A 62 -2.55 -0.18 6.08
CA PHE A 62 -3.19 -0.37 4.78
C PHE A 62 -3.35 0.96 4.07
N PHE A 63 -3.15 0.96 2.76
CA PHE A 63 -3.43 2.13 1.94
C PHE A 63 -4.05 1.75 0.59
N LEU A 64 -4.85 2.67 0.07
CA LEU A 64 -5.50 2.55 -1.23
C LEU A 64 -4.76 3.46 -2.21
N GLY A 65 -4.34 2.93 -3.36
CA GLY A 65 -3.80 3.73 -4.46
C GLY A 65 -4.94 4.44 -5.17
N LEU A 66 -5.45 5.54 -4.61
CA LEU A 66 -6.55 6.26 -5.25
C LEU A 66 -6.07 6.99 -6.51
N HIS A 67 -7.02 7.12 -7.43
CA HIS A 67 -6.92 7.83 -8.68
C HIS A 67 -6.18 9.16 -8.51
N ILE A 68 -4.91 9.14 -8.90
CA ILE A 68 -4.16 10.37 -9.06
C ILE A 68 -4.65 11.06 -10.33
N ASP A 69 -4.79 12.37 -10.26
CA ASP A 69 -5.20 13.26 -11.35
C ASP A 69 -4.43 12.97 -12.67
N GLN A 70 -5.03 13.29 -13.80
CA GLN A 70 -4.46 13.07 -15.14
C GLN A 70 -3.15 13.85 -15.36
N SER A 71 -2.86 14.81 -14.49
CA SER A 71 -1.63 15.58 -14.44
C SER A 71 -0.44 14.83 -13.82
N GLU A 72 -0.61 13.61 -13.30
CA GLU A 72 0.45 12.78 -12.72
C GLU A 72 0.55 11.40 -13.40
N ILE A 73 1.75 10.85 -13.47
CA ILE A 73 2.00 9.54 -14.10
C ILE A 73 1.60 8.39 -13.17
N GLY A 74 1.70 8.56 -11.84
CA GLY A 74 1.32 7.51 -10.89
C GLY A 74 1.99 7.63 -9.51
N LEU A 75 1.72 6.64 -8.65
CA LEU A 75 2.35 6.52 -7.33
C LEU A 75 3.62 5.66 -7.44
N GLN A 76 4.65 6.03 -6.69
CA GLN A 76 5.84 5.21 -6.47
C GLN A 76 6.00 4.90 -4.98
N ALA A 77 6.27 3.65 -4.65
CA ALA A 77 6.70 3.23 -3.32
C ALA A 77 8.20 2.97 -3.31
N ILE A 78 8.89 3.52 -2.31
CA ILE A 78 10.30 3.25 -2.03
C ILE A 78 10.38 2.70 -0.62
N GLY A 79 10.85 1.47 -0.47
CA GLY A 79 10.98 0.82 0.83
C GLY A 79 12.36 1.03 1.42
N ILE A 80 12.44 0.92 2.74
CA ILE A 80 13.71 0.71 3.45
C ILE A 80 14.08 -0.79 3.42
N VAL A 81 15.21 -1.13 4.05
CA VAL A 81 15.72 -2.52 4.11
C VAL A 81 14.63 -3.48 4.64
N ASP A 82 14.49 -4.62 3.96
CA ASP A 82 13.55 -5.71 4.28
C ASP A 82 12.05 -5.34 4.25
N THR A 83 11.68 -4.30 3.51
CA THR A 83 10.28 -3.91 3.35
C THR A 83 9.53 -4.81 2.36
N GLN A 84 8.39 -5.33 2.80
CA GLN A 84 7.46 -6.11 1.99
C GLN A 84 6.07 -5.52 2.04
N ILE A 85 5.43 -5.43 0.87
CA ILE A 85 4.02 -5.06 0.75
C ILE A 85 3.22 -6.19 0.12
N ILE A 86 1.92 -6.19 0.38
CA ILE A 86 0.97 -7.11 -0.24
C ILE A 86 -0.03 -6.30 -1.03
N GLN A 87 -0.10 -6.58 -2.33
CA GLN A 87 -1.09 -6.01 -3.23
C GLN A 87 -2.27 -6.97 -3.36
N MET A 88 -3.49 -6.47 -3.17
CA MET A 88 -4.73 -7.24 -3.31
C MET A 88 -5.83 -6.41 -3.95
N THR A 89 -6.78 -7.06 -4.60
CA THR A 89 -7.97 -6.40 -5.13
C THR A 89 -8.92 -6.01 -3.99
N GLN A 90 -9.84 -5.06 -4.23
CA GLN A 90 -10.89 -4.72 -3.26
C GLN A 90 -11.70 -5.95 -2.84
N LYS A 91 -12.04 -6.82 -3.79
CA LYS A 91 -12.76 -8.08 -3.51
C LYS A 91 -12.00 -8.94 -2.50
N HIS A 92 -10.72 -9.21 -2.75
CA HIS A 92 -9.90 -10.04 -1.87
C HIS A 92 -9.69 -9.40 -0.49
N PHE A 93 -9.60 -8.07 -0.43
CA PHE A 93 -9.55 -7.34 0.84
C PHE A 93 -10.86 -7.49 1.64
N LEU A 94 -12.02 -7.34 1.00
CA LEU A 94 -13.31 -7.54 1.65
C LEU A 94 -13.50 -9.00 2.11
N ASP A 95 -13.07 -9.98 1.31
CA ASP A 95 -13.09 -11.39 1.69
C ASP A 95 -12.18 -11.65 2.92
N ALA A 96 -10.98 -11.05 2.95
CA ALA A 96 -10.07 -11.11 4.10
C ALA A 96 -10.71 -10.50 5.36
N LEU A 97 -11.34 -9.33 5.22
CA LEU A 97 -12.08 -8.70 6.31
C LEU A 97 -13.19 -9.61 6.82
N GLN A 98 -14.01 -10.20 5.96
CA GLN A 98 -15.10 -11.07 6.40
C GLN A 98 -14.61 -12.28 7.19
N ARG A 99 -13.50 -12.90 6.78
CA ARG A 99 -12.85 -14.01 7.51
C ARG A 99 -12.21 -13.54 8.82
N GLY A 100 -11.75 -12.29 8.85
CA GLY A 100 -11.08 -11.65 9.98
C GLY A 100 -11.99 -10.86 10.93
N LYS A 101 -13.33 -10.99 10.88
CA LYS A 101 -14.30 -10.16 11.65
C LYS A 101 -13.94 -9.88 13.11
N LYS A 102 -13.33 -10.85 13.81
CA LYS A 102 -12.91 -10.71 15.22
C LYS A 102 -11.69 -9.79 15.44
N TYR A 103 -11.01 -9.38 14.38
CA TYR A 103 -9.75 -8.62 14.41
C TYR A 103 -9.86 -7.25 13.72
N HIS A 104 -11.07 -6.78 13.39
CA HIS A 104 -11.26 -5.50 12.70
C HIS A 104 -10.81 -4.29 13.51
N LYS A 105 -10.87 -4.35 14.85
CA LYS A 105 -10.49 -3.23 15.72
C LYS A 105 -9.00 -2.86 15.65
N THR A 106 -8.14 -3.69 15.06
CA THR A 106 -6.70 -3.45 14.96
C THR A 106 -6.27 -2.93 13.59
N LEU A 107 -7.19 -2.75 12.63
CA LEU A 107 -6.85 -2.31 11.28
C LEU A 107 -6.72 -0.78 11.22
N GLN A 108 -5.52 -0.31 10.87
CA GLN A 108 -5.27 1.09 10.52
C GLN A 108 -5.29 1.23 9.00
N MET A 109 -6.29 1.93 8.47
CA MET A 109 -6.34 2.29 7.05
C MET A 109 -6.05 3.78 6.86
N ARG A 110 -5.19 4.10 5.89
CA ARG A 110 -5.00 5.45 5.38
C ARG A 110 -5.51 5.55 3.94
N LEU A 111 -6.34 6.55 3.68
CA LEU A 111 -6.71 6.94 2.33
C LEU A 111 -5.67 7.93 1.83
N MET A 112 -4.94 7.55 0.78
CA MET A 112 -3.96 8.41 0.14
C MET A 112 -4.67 9.22 -0.93
N TYR A 113 -4.89 10.51 -0.67
CA TYR A 113 -5.43 11.44 -1.66
C TYR A 113 -4.29 12.25 -2.26
N GLY A 114 -4.20 12.28 -3.60
CA GLY A 114 -3.49 13.34 -4.30
C GLY A 114 -4.35 14.61 -4.21
N PHE A 115 -3.96 15.57 -3.38
CA PHE A 115 -4.74 16.79 -3.18
C PHE A 115 -4.69 17.70 -4.40
N LYS A 116 -5.88 18.19 -4.81
CA LYS A 116 -6.02 19.48 -5.49
C LYS A 116 -5.63 20.60 -4.54
N ASN A 117 -4.71 21.46 -4.97
CA ASN A 117 -4.81 22.91 -4.74
C ASN A 117 -4.93 23.57 -6.10
#